data_AF-A0A933HAG8-F1
#
_entry.id   AF-A0A933HAG8-F1
#
_cell.length_a   1.000
_cell.length_b   1.000
_cell.length_c   1.000
_cell.angle_alpha   90.00
_cell.angle_beta   90.00
_cell.angle_gamma   90.00
#
_symmetry.space_group_name_H-M   'P 1'
#
loop_
_entity.id
_entity.type
_entity.pdbx_description
1 polymer ?
#
loop_
_entity_poly.entity_id
_entity_poly.type
_entity_poly.pdbx_seq_one_letter_code
_entity_poly.pdbx_strand_id
1 'polypeptide(L)'
;DKLKKNYTSPRGELSGTKVGDELIAYYNDTKDTDPELKKLKQLNLSVNKLQDGMDAAYYPGTNEIVINKKKVEQWMRDNNMSADKLLDEKNEENFNGLTRYLAPIFVHEATHQTQAYWAKSNKIPDNYYLNQETESFAKEALFLKEKMENPATSKFYTAGSVSSSEIYLKNVLERDGLKGLRSYIRDYNIHNLEGEASKKFTRLEAALKEQNLRKNGVERDTLMPALCDKVKLSSCSDEQIQEMINTTYPWYKKAVQKEKKDAEFIQSELYRLDNLKKNYKYTIKSGEVPLMEEYGD
;
A
#
# COMPACT_ATOMS: atom_id res chain seq x y z
N ASP A 1 12.31 -6.48 24.72
CA ASP A 1 13.58 -5.88 25.17
C ASP A 1 14.82 -6.25 24.36
N LYS A 2 15.06 -7.52 23.99
CA LYS A 2 16.23 -7.92 23.16
C LYS A 2 16.20 -7.43 21.69
N LEU A 3 15.03 -7.08 21.14
CA LEU A 3 14.87 -6.55 19.77
C LEU A 3 15.34 -5.08 19.59
N LYS A 4 15.79 -4.41 20.66
CA LYS A 4 16.23 -2.98 20.61
C LYS A 4 17.69 -2.79 20.21
N LYS A 5 18.46 -3.85 19.96
CA LYS A 5 19.87 -3.77 19.55
C LYS A 5 20.01 -4.08 18.06
N ASN A 6 20.51 -3.08 17.31
CA ASN A 6 21.11 -3.08 15.98
C ASN A 6 21.13 -4.40 15.18
N TYR A 7 19.97 -4.98 14.89
CA TYR A 7 19.85 -5.81 13.70
C TYR A 7 19.86 -4.86 12.50
N THR A 8 20.67 -5.20 11.50
CA THR A 8 20.70 -4.51 10.21
C THR A 8 19.27 -4.21 9.78
N SER A 9 19.00 -2.91 9.67
CA SER A 9 17.70 -2.34 9.40
C SER A 9 16.98 -3.09 8.24
N PRO A 10 15.63 -3.07 8.20
CA PRO A 10 14.85 -3.43 7.02
C PRO A 10 15.39 -2.83 5.70
N ARG A 11 16.23 -1.79 5.77
CA ARG A 11 17.05 -1.26 4.66
C ARG A 11 17.63 -2.33 3.73
N GLY A 12 18.19 -3.43 4.26
CA GLY A 12 18.73 -4.48 3.40
C GLY A 12 17.64 -5.12 2.54
N GLU A 13 16.54 -5.52 3.18
CA GLU A 13 15.47 -6.23 2.48
C GLU A 13 14.62 -5.33 1.58
N LEU A 14 14.45 -4.05 1.92
CA LEU A 14 13.70 -3.11 1.09
C LEU A 14 14.48 -2.69 -0.16
N SER A 15 15.81 -2.66 -0.07
CA SER A 15 16.66 -2.13 -1.14
C SER A 15 16.56 -2.89 -2.46
N GLY A 16 16.87 -2.19 -3.55
CA GLY A 16 16.93 -2.77 -4.89
C GLY A 16 15.56 -2.98 -5.53
N THR A 17 14.54 -2.32 -4.99
CA THR A 17 13.19 -2.23 -5.56
C THR A 17 12.76 -0.77 -5.56
N LYS A 18 11.98 -0.34 -6.55
CA LYS A 18 11.56 1.05 -6.64
C LYS A 18 10.75 1.48 -5.40
N VAL A 19 9.82 0.63 -4.99
CA VAL A 19 8.96 0.87 -3.82
C VAL A 19 9.77 0.86 -2.52
N GLY A 20 10.65 -0.12 -2.33
CA GLY A 20 11.44 -0.21 -1.11
C GLY A 20 12.45 0.93 -0.98
N ASP A 21 13.06 1.36 -2.09
CA ASP A 21 13.97 2.53 -2.11
C ASP A 21 13.22 3.83 -1.76
N GLU A 22 11.97 3.99 -2.22
CA GLU A 22 11.10 5.12 -1.81
C GLU A 22 10.81 5.11 -0.30
N LEU A 23 10.54 3.94 0.29
CA LEU A 23 10.33 3.82 1.73
C LEU A 23 11.61 4.09 2.52
N ILE A 24 12.77 3.60 2.07
CA ILE A 24 14.06 3.92 2.67
C ILE A 24 14.30 5.43 2.64
N ALA A 25 14.04 6.08 1.51
CA ALA A 25 14.15 7.54 1.38
C ALA A 25 13.19 8.27 2.32
N TYR A 26 11.95 7.81 2.44
CA TYR A 26 10.95 8.36 3.36
C TYR A 26 11.42 8.36 4.82
N TYR A 27 11.91 7.21 5.32
CA TYR A 27 12.37 7.09 6.71
C TYR A 27 13.71 7.78 6.98
N ASN A 28 14.54 8.01 5.94
CA ASN A 28 15.82 8.71 6.07
C ASN A 28 15.70 10.23 5.88
N ASP A 29 14.54 10.73 5.43
CA ASP A 29 14.34 12.15 5.22
C ASP A 29 14.22 12.91 6.55
N THR A 30 15.23 13.72 6.84
CA THR A 30 15.34 14.53 8.06
C THR A 30 14.96 16.00 7.85
N LYS A 31 14.44 16.36 6.66
CA LYS A 31 14.19 17.75 6.28
C LYS A 31 12.97 18.38 6.94
N ASP A 32 12.06 17.59 7.51
CA ASP A 32 10.87 18.13 8.16
C ASP A 32 11.19 18.89 9.43
N THR A 33 10.75 20.15 9.46
CA THR A 33 10.85 21.02 10.63
C THR A 33 9.61 20.98 11.51
N ASP A 34 8.47 20.51 10.99
CA ASP A 34 7.24 20.30 11.77
C ASP A 34 7.39 19.04 12.65
N PRO A 35 7.31 19.16 13.98
CA PRO A 35 7.47 18.03 14.90
C PRO A 35 6.49 16.89 14.65
N GLU A 36 5.26 17.19 14.24
CA GLU A 36 4.21 16.19 13.98
C GLU A 36 4.50 15.41 12.70
N LEU A 37 4.96 16.11 11.64
CA LEU A 37 5.39 15.46 10.40
C LEU A 37 6.67 14.63 10.59
N LYS A 38 7.63 15.17 11.35
CA LYS A 38 8.86 14.45 11.72
C LYS A 38 8.55 13.17 12.49
N LYS A 39 7.57 13.20 13.40
CA LYS A 39 7.11 12.01 14.12
C LYS A 39 6.57 10.95 13.17
N LEU A 40 5.77 11.32 12.17
CA LEU A 40 5.22 10.37 11.17
C LEU A 40 6.30 9.68 10.33
N LYS A 41 7.48 10.29 10.18
CA LYS A 41 8.66 9.68 9.53
C LYS A 41 9.50 8.80 10.44
N GLN A 42 9.17 8.68 11.72
CA GLN A 42 9.84 7.74 12.61
C GLN A 42 9.22 6.35 12.44
N LEU A 43 10.07 5.36 12.16
CA LEU A 43 9.65 3.97 12.17
C LEU A 43 9.42 3.51 13.61
N ASN A 44 8.18 3.21 13.95
CA ASN A 44 7.81 2.52 15.19
C ASN A 44 7.15 1.20 14.80
N LEU A 45 7.83 0.10 15.07
CA LEU A 45 7.44 -1.25 14.69
C LEU A 45 7.30 -2.11 15.94
N SER A 46 6.20 -2.86 16.06
CA SER A 46 6.02 -3.82 17.12
C SER A 46 5.42 -5.14 16.64
N VAL A 47 5.54 -6.17 17.47
CA VAL A 47 4.93 -7.48 17.25
C VAL A 47 3.93 -7.72 18.38
N ASN A 48 2.64 -7.72 18.07
CA ASN A 48 1.58 -7.86 19.05
C ASN A 48 0.44 -8.73 18.51
N LYS A 49 -0.46 -9.18 19.40
CA LYS A 49 -1.67 -9.89 18.99
C LYS A 49 -2.61 -8.91 18.29
N LEU A 50 -2.99 -9.21 17.05
CA LEU A 50 -4.05 -8.51 16.31
C LEU A 50 -5.32 -9.37 16.22
N GLN A 51 -6.38 -8.78 15.69
CA GLN A 51 -7.62 -9.50 15.38
C GLN A 51 -7.35 -10.67 14.42
N ASP A 52 -8.13 -11.74 14.54
CA ASP A 52 -8.05 -12.87 13.63
C ASP A 52 -8.34 -12.43 12.19
N GLY A 53 -7.47 -12.84 11.26
CA GLY A 53 -7.52 -12.43 9.85
C GLY A 53 -6.69 -11.19 9.51
N MET A 54 -6.08 -10.51 10.49
CA MET A 54 -5.16 -9.39 10.22
C MET A 54 -3.71 -9.85 10.28
N ASP A 55 -2.93 -9.54 9.25
CA ASP A 55 -1.52 -9.93 9.15
C ASP A 55 -0.60 -8.86 9.78
N ALA A 56 -0.96 -7.59 9.56
CA ALA A 56 -0.41 -6.42 10.23
C ALA A 56 -1.44 -5.29 10.24
N ALA A 57 -1.07 -4.15 10.85
CA ALA A 57 -1.84 -2.91 10.78
C ALA A 57 -0.94 -1.70 11.07
N TYR A 58 -1.13 -0.61 10.33
CA TYR A 58 -0.67 0.71 10.70
C TYR A 58 -1.73 1.47 11.53
N TYR A 59 -1.31 1.98 12.69
CA TYR A 59 -2.14 2.80 13.57
C TYR A 59 -1.71 4.28 13.48
N PRO A 60 -2.45 5.15 12.77
CA PRO A 60 -2.06 6.56 12.60
C PRO A 60 -2.03 7.34 13.91
N GLY A 61 -2.86 6.97 14.90
CA GLY A 61 -2.91 7.64 16.20
C GLY A 61 -1.64 7.46 17.04
N THR A 62 -1.01 6.27 16.98
CA THR A 62 0.26 5.97 17.67
C THR A 62 1.47 6.04 16.73
N ASN A 63 1.23 6.24 15.43
CA ASN A 63 2.22 6.13 14.37
C ASN A 63 3.01 4.82 14.48
N GLU A 64 2.30 3.70 14.58
CA GLU A 64 2.89 2.39 14.84
C GLU A 64 2.46 1.38 13.78
N ILE A 65 3.43 0.65 13.22
CA ILE A 65 3.19 -0.55 12.44
C ILE A 65 3.24 -1.74 13.39
N VAL A 66 2.16 -2.51 13.45
CA VAL A 66 2.07 -3.71 14.29
C VAL A 66 2.00 -4.93 13.40
N ILE A 67 2.98 -5.82 13.51
CA ILE A 67 2.94 -7.13 12.87
C ILE A 67 2.20 -8.11 13.79
N ASN A 68 1.28 -8.90 13.24
CA ASN A 68 0.57 -9.89 14.04
C ASN A 68 1.55 -10.96 14.55
N LYS A 69 1.61 -11.13 15.87
CA LYS A 69 2.39 -12.18 16.53
C LYS A 69 2.16 -13.57 15.91
N LYS A 70 0.90 -13.88 15.52
CA LYS A 70 0.56 -15.16 14.90
C LYS A 70 1.34 -15.41 13.60
N LYS A 71 1.68 -14.36 12.82
CA LYS A 71 2.47 -14.49 11.60
C LYS A 71 3.92 -14.82 11.87
N VAL A 72 4.51 -14.14 12.83
CA VAL A 72 5.88 -14.45 13.29
C VAL A 72 5.94 -15.88 13.80
N GLU A 73 5.00 -16.28 14.65
CA GLU A 73 4.94 -17.64 15.19
C GLU A 73 4.65 -18.70 14.12
N GLN A 74 3.84 -18.38 13.10
CA GLN A 74 3.57 -19.27 11.98
C GLN A 74 4.85 -19.52 11.16
N TRP A 75 5.55 -18.45 10.77
CA TRP A 75 6.82 -18.59 10.06
C TRP A 75 7.83 -19.40 10.86
N MET A 76 7.92 -19.15 12.18
CA MET A 76 8.80 -19.91 13.06
C MET A 76 8.45 -21.40 13.08
N ARG A 77 7.15 -21.76 13.14
CA ARG A 77 6.72 -23.17 13.08
C ARG A 77 7.08 -23.81 11.74
N ASP A 78 6.78 -23.13 10.63
CA ASP A 78 6.99 -23.65 9.28
C ASP A 78 8.49 -23.86 8.98
N ASN A 79 9.36 -23.11 9.64
CA ASN A 79 10.81 -23.20 9.49
C ASN A 79 11.53 -23.92 10.66
N ASN A 80 10.79 -24.60 11.54
CA ASN A 80 11.33 -25.30 12.72
C ASN A 80 12.27 -24.41 13.58
N MET A 81 11.88 -23.15 13.75
CA MET A 81 12.64 -22.09 14.40
C MET A 81 12.16 -21.86 15.83
N SER A 82 13.10 -21.82 16.79
CA SER A 82 12.83 -21.36 18.16
C SER A 82 13.18 -19.87 18.30
N ALA A 83 12.67 -19.20 19.34
CA ALA A 83 12.99 -17.80 19.57
C ALA A 83 14.50 -17.58 19.80
N ASP A 84 15.16 -18.50 20.49
CA ASP A 84 16.60 -18.43 20.72
C ASP A 84 17.41 -18.59 19.43
N LYS A 85 16.99 -19.48 18.51
CA LYS A 85 17.63 -19.63 17.20
C LYS A 85 17.38 -18.43 16.29
N LEU A 86 16.18 -17.87 16.33
CA LEU A 86 15.80 -16.69 15.54
C LEU A 86 16.65 -15.47 15.93
N LEU A 87 16.96 -15.34 17.23
CA LEU A 87 17.72 -14.22 17.79
C LEU A 87 19.21 -14.54 17.97
N ASP A 88 19.70 -15.65 17.42
CA ASP A 88 21.11 -15.98 17.46
C ASP A 88 21.89 -15.05 16.53
N GLU A 89 22.61 -14.09 17.11
CA GLU A 89 23.45 -13.12 16.38
C GLU A 89 24.54 -13.80 15.53
N LYS A 90 24.91 -15.05 15.81
CA LYS A 90 25.87 -15.81 14.99
C LYS A 90 25.24 -16.37 13.72
N ASN A 91 23.91 -16.35 13.61
CA ASN A 91 23.17 -16.85 12.46
C ASN A 91 22.12 -15.82 12.04
N GLU A 92 22.60 -14.68 11.56
CA GLU A 92 21.77 -13.59 11.05
C GLU A 92 20.77 -14.04 9.97
N GLU A 93 21.07 -15.11 9.24
CA GLU A 93 20.20 -15.64 8.19
C GLU A 93 18.84 -16.12 8.72
N ASN A 94 18.77 -16.57 9.98
CA ASN A 94 17.49 -16.92 10.60
C ASN A 94 16.59 -15.68 10.74
N PHE A 95 17.16 -14.57 11.19
CA PHE A 95 16.43 -13.31 11.31
C PHE A 95 16.11 -12.74 9.91
N ASN A 96 17.05 -12.80 8.97
CA ASN A 96 16.84 -12.35 7.60
C ASN A 96 15.74 -13.14 6.88
N GLY A 97 15.62 -14.44 7.17
CA GLY A 97 14.51 -15.25 6.67
C GLY A 97 13.14 -14.73 7.14
N LEU A 98 13.02 -14.35 8.41
CA LEU A 98 11.82 -13.72 8.94
C LEU A 98 11.58 -12.33 8.33
N THR A 99 12.62 -11.51 8.17
CA THR A 99 12.46 -10.18 7.57
C THR A 99 12.00 -10.26 6.12
N ARG A 100 12.51 -11.22 5.33
CA ARG A 100 12.04 -11.50 3.96
C ARG A 100 10.58 -11.89 3.93
N TYR A 101 10.18 -12.79 4.83
CA TYR A 101 8.79 -13.23 4.93
C TYR A 101 7.83 -12.08 5.28
N LEU A 102 8.27 -11.14 6.12
CA LEU A 102 7.46 -9.99 6.54
C LEU A 102 7.60 -8.76 5.62
N ALA A 103 8.54 -8.77 4.67
CA ALA A 103 8.86 -7.57 3.89
C ALA A 103 7.68 -7.05 3.05
N PRO A 104 6.90 -7.89 2.32
CA PRO A 104 5.75 -7.39 1.57
C PRO A 104 4.69 -6.79 2.50
N ILE A 105 4.36 -7.47 3.61
CA ILE A 105 3.45 -6.96 4.65
C ILE A 105 3.96 -5.62 5.20
N PHE A 106 5.26 -5.51 5.49
CA PHE A 106 5.83 -4.25 5.94
C PHE A 106 5.69 -3.14 4.90
N VAL A 107 5.94 -3.42 3.62
CA VAL A 107 5.78 -2.44 2.52
C VAL A 107 4.34 -1.94 2.45
N HIS A 108 3.37 -2.82 2.64
CA HIS A 108 1.95 -2.48 2.71
C HIS A 108 1.67 -1.46 3.83
N GLU A 109 2.04 -1.81 5.08
CA GLU A 109 1.74 -0.95 6.22
C GLU A 109 2.57 0.35 6.24
N ALA A 110 3.81 0.29 5.78
CA ALA A 110 4.65 1.47 5.59
C ALA A 110 4.04 2.42 4.55
N THR A 111 3.37 1.89 3.52
CA THR A 111 2.63 2.72 2.56
C THR A 111 1.51 3.50 3.25
N HIS A 112 0.74 2.88 4.16
CA HIS A 112 -0.23 3.62 4.98
C HIS A 112 0.40 4.72 5.83
N GLN A 113 1.57 4.46 6.40
CA GLN A 113 2.32 5.50 7.13
C GLN A 113 2.68 6.68 6.21
N THR A 114 3.16 6.41 4.98
CA THR A 114 3.45 7.48 4.00
C THR A 114 2.20 8.24 3.56
N GLN A 115 1.05 7.57 3.46
CA GLN A 115 -0.23 8.18 3.14
C GLN A 115 -0.71 9.11 4.26
N ALA A 116 -0.56 8.69 5.52
CA ALA A 116 -0.88 9.52 6.69
C ALA A 116 0.01 10.79 6.74
N TYR A 117 1.31 10.65 6.48
CA TYR A 117 2.22 11.79 6.32
C TYR A 117 1.78 12.72 5.19
N TRP A 118 1.44 12.17 4.02
CA TRP A 118 0.97 12.95 2.88
C TRP A 118 -0.32 13.72 3.21
N ALA A 119 -1.28 13.06 3.87
CA ALA A 119 -2.54 13.69 4.28
C ALA A 119 -2.27 14.83 5.27
N LYS A 120 -1.47 14.59 6.31
CA LYS A 120 -1.10 15.59 7.32
C LYS A 120 -0.37 16.79 6.71
N SER A 121 0.65 16.57 5.88
CA SER A 121 1.42 17.63 5.23
C SER A 121 0.57 18.48 4.28
N ASN A 122 -0.48 17.90 3.70
CA ASN A 122 -1.42 18.60 2.83
C ASN A 122 -2.64 19.19 3.54
N LYS A 123 -2.74 19.04 4.86
CA LYS A 123 -3.87 19.44 5.71
C LYS A 123 -5.18 18.79 5.26
N ILE A 124 -5.11 17.52 4.87
CA ILE A 124 -6.23 16.70 4.41
C ILE A 124 -6.59 15.73 5.55
N PRO A 125 -7.89 15.51 5.83
CA PRO A 125 -8.29 14.45 6.76
C PRO A 125 -7.78 13.09 6.28
N ASP A 126 -7.08 12.37 7.15
CA ASP A 126 -6.69 10.99 6.90
C ASP A 126 -7.89 10.07 7.14
N ASN A 127 -8.79 10.08 6.16
CA ASN A 127 -9.89 9.13 6.12
C ASN A 127 -9.37 7.87 5.45
N TYR A 128 -9.66 6.70 6.00
CA TYR A 128 -9.34 5.42 5.36
C TYR A 128 -10.30 5.16 4.18
N TYR A 129 -9.78 4.95 2.96
CA TYR A 129 -10.60 4.66 1.77
C TYR A 129 -9.99 3.62 0.84
N LEU A 130 -10.82 3.06 -0.04
CA LEU A 130 -10.47 1.99 -0.98
C LEU A 130 -9.19 2.25 -1.78
N ASN A 131 -8.89 3.50 -2.12
CA ASN A 131 -7.72 3.79 -2.96
C ASN A 131 -6.43 3.85 -2.15
N GLN A 132 -6.48 4.12 -0.85
CA GLN A 132 -5.31 3.96 0.02
C GLN A 132 -4.91 2.48 0.09
N GLU A 133 -5.88 1.59 0.31
CA GLU A 133 -5.67 0.14 0.24
C GLU A 133 -5.17 -0.31 -1.13
N THR A 134 -5.78 0.22 -2.20
CA THR A 134 -5.36 -0.11 -3.56
C THR A 134 -3.91 0.30 -3.82
N GLU A 135 -3.49 1.48 -3.35
CA GLU A 135 -2.09 1.91 -3.43
C GLU A 135 -1.18 1.01 -2.61
N SER A 136 -1.53 0.70 -1.35
CA SER A 136 -0.73 -0.17 -0.48
C SER A 136 -0.53 -1.57 -1.06
N PHE A 137 -1.61 -2.23 -1.48
CA PHE A 137 -1.55 -3.53 -2.15
C PHE A 137 -0.78 -3.49 -3.48
N ALA A 138 -0.91 -2.41 -4.24
CA ALA A 138 -0.16 -2.28 -5.49
C ALA A 138 1.34 -2.10 -5.24
N LYS A 139 1.72 -1.33 -4.22
CA LYS A 139 3.13 -1.15 -3.83
C LYS A 139 3.74 -2.44 -3.28
N GLU A 140 2.99 -3.17 -2.46
CA GLU A 140 3.36 -4.52 -2.01
C GLU A 140 3.57 -5.47 -3.20
N ALA A 141 2.62 -5.52 -4.14
CA ALA A 141 2.68 -6.37 -5.31
C ALA A 141 3.85 -6.01 -6.25
N LEU A 142 4.12 -4.71 -6.44
CA LEU A 142 5.28 -4.23 -7.21
C LEU A 142 6.59 -4.63 -6.54
N PHE A 143 6.72 -4.39 -5.22
CA PHE A 143 7.88 -4.80 -4.44
C PHE A 143 8.16 -6.30 -4.63
N LEU A 144 7.13 -7.13 -4.45
CA LEU A 144 7.24 -8.57 -4.61
C LEU A 144 7.63 -8.96 -6.04
N LYS A 145 7.02 -8.33 -7.05
CA LYS A 145 7.36 -8.58 -8.47
C LYS A 145 8.83 -8.27 -8.76
N GLU A 146 9.34 -7.13 -8.30
CA GLU A 146 10.76 -6.77 -8.46
C GLU A 146 11.69 -7.79 -7.80
N LYS A 147 11.38 -8.22 -6.56
CA LYS A 147 12.16 -9.23 -5.85
C LYS A 147 12.12 -10.60 -6.54
N MET A 148 10.99 -10.99 -7.11
CA MET A 148 10.83 -12.26 -7.82
C MET A 148 11.51 -12.26 -9.21
N GLU A 149 11.58 -11.11 -9.87
CA GLU A 149 12.19 -10.99 -11.20
C GLU A 149 13.70 -10.74 -11.14
N ASN A 150 14.23 -10.27 -10.01
CA ASN A 150 15.67 -10.13 -9.80
C ASN A 150 16.34 -11.49 -9.50
N PRO A 151 17.32 -11.94 -10.31
CA PRO A 151 18.00 -13.21 -10.11
C PRO A 151 18.64 -13.37 -8.72
N ALA A 152 19.16 -12.29 -8.14
CA ALA A 152 19.83 -12.31 -6.83
C ALA A 152 18.86 -12.64 -5.68
N THR A 153 17.60 -12.20 -5.79
CA THR A 153 16.60 -12.34 -4.74
C THR A 153 15.52 -13.38 -5.03
N SER A 154 15.31 -13.73 -6.30
CA SER A 154 14.19 -14.58 -6.75
C SER A 154 14.10 -15.92 -6.02
N LYS A 155 15.24 -16.54 -5.68
CA LYS A 155 15.30 -17.79 -4.92
C LYS A 155 14.65 -17.72 -3.54
N PHE A 156 14.60 -16.52 -2.94
CA PHE A 156 14.01 -16.28 -1.61
C PHE A 156 12.53 -15.88 -1.68
N TYR A 157 12.02 -15.52 -2.85
CA TYR A 157 10.65 -15.05 -3.05
C TYR A 157 9.83 -16.03 -3.91
N THR A 158 10.14 -17.33 -3.81
CA THR A 158 9.44 -18.40 -4.52
C THR A 158 8.11 -18.77 -3.85
N ALA A 159 7.23 -19.45 -4.59
CA ALA A 159 6.00 -20.02 -4.04
C ALA A 159 6.34 -21.02 -2.92
N GLY A 160 6.08 -20.62 -1.66
CA GLY A 160 6.47 -21.35 -0.45
C GLY A 160 7.22 -20.50 0.57
N SER A 161 7.89 -19.43 0.12
CA SER A 161 8.57 -18.45 1.00
C SER A 161 7.74 -17.18 1.23
N VAL A 162 6.67 -17.03 0.45
CA VAL A 162 5.74 -15.89 0.43
C VAL A 162 4.32 -16.47 0.47
N SER A 163 3.37 -15.77 1.09
CA SER A 163 1.99 -16.24 1.20
C SER A 163 1.34 -16.36 -0.17
N SER A 164 0.41 -17.31 -0.31
CA SER A 164 -0.35 -17.48 -1.56
C SER A 164 -1.22 -16.27 -1.89
N SER A 165 -1.67 -15.51 -0.89
CA SER A 165 -2.40 -14.25 -1.05
C SER A 165 -1.54 -13.15 -1.68
N GLU A 166 -0.30 -12.96 -1.23
CA GLU A 166 0.64 -11.99 -1.80
C GLU A 166 0.98 -12.33 -3.26
N ILE A 167 1.21 -13.62 -3.55
CA ILE A 167 1.42 -14.10 -4.93
C ILE A 167 0.17 -13.86 -5.80
N TYR A 168 -1.02 -14.09 -5.25
CA TYR A 168 -2.28 -13.82 -5.94
C TYR A 168 -2.44 -12.32 -6.25
N LEU A 169 -2.18 -11.44 -5.28
CA LEU A 169 -2.22 -9.98 -5.44
C LEU A 169 -1.28 -9.49 -6.55
N LYS A 170 -0.04 -9.98 -6.54
CA LYS A 170 0.93 -9.73 -7.61
C LYS A 170 0.38 -10.13 -8.98
N ASN A 171 -0.21 -11.32 -9.10
CA ASN A 171 -0.76 -11.80 -10.37
C ASN A 171 -2.00 -11.00 -10.81
N VAL A 172 -2.84 -10.54 -9.87
CA VAL A 172 -3.97 -9.63 -10.18
C VAL A 172 -3.45 -8.31 -10.72
N LEU A 173 -2.44 -7.71 -10.08
CA LEU A 173 -1.82 -6.48 -10.55
C LEU A 173 -1.23 -6.66 -11.96
N GLU A 174 -0.51 -7.74 -12.22
CA GLU A 174 0.07 -8.02 -13.55
C GLU A 174 -0.99 -8.19 -14.63
N ARG A 175 -2.09 -8.89 -14.33
CA ARG A 175 -3.13 -9.21 -15.32
C ARG A 175 -4.05 -8.02 -15.60
N ASP A 176 -4.52 -7.36 -14.55
CA ASP A 176 -5.65 -6.44 -14.59
C ASP A 176 -5.28 -5.01 -14.16
N GLY A 177 -4.01 -4.79 -13.77
CA GLY A 177 -3.54 -3.53 -13.23
C GLY A 177 -4.27 -3.12 -11.95
N LEU A 178 -4.32 -1.81 -11.73
CA LEU A 178 -4.99 -1.23 -10.56
C LEU A 178 -6.49 -1.51 -10.52
N LYS A 179 -7.13 -1.68 -11.68
CA LYS A 179 -8.55 -1.98 -11.76
C LYS A 179 -8.85 -3.35 -11.14
N GLY A 180 -8.01 -4.35 -11.41
CA GLY A 180 -8.16 -5.68 -10.80
C GLY A 180 -7.96 -5.66 -9.30
N LEU A 181 -6.93 -4.97 -8.82
CA LEU A 181 -6.70 -4.84 -7.37
C LEU A 181 -7.87 -4.15 -6.68
N ARG A 182 -8.39 -3.05 -7.23
CA ARG A 182 -9.59 -2.38 -6.69
C ARG A 182 -10.78 -3.32 -6.59
N SER A 183 -11.02 -4.13 -7.62
CA SER A 183 -12.10 -5.13 -7.61
C SER A 183 -11.85 -6.20 -6.56
N TYR A 184 -10.63 -6.72 -6.48
CA TYR A 184 -10.26 -7.72 -5.47
C TYR A 184 -10.46 -7.19 -4.04
N ILE A 185 -10.00 -5.98 -3.72
CA ILE A 185 -10.13 -5.40 -2.38
C ILE A 185 -11.61 -5.19 -2.02
N ARG A 186 -12.44 -4.84 -3.01
CA ARG A 186 -13.89 -4.74 -2.82
C ARG A 186 -14.51 -6.09 -2.44
N ASP A 187 -14.01 -7.18 -3.04
CA ASP A 187 -14.51 -8.55 -2.82
C ASP A 187 -13.87 -9.22 -1.58
N TYR A 188 -12.62 -8.88 -1.23
CA TYR A 188 -11.81 -9.46 -0.15
C TYR A 188 -12.22 -9.00 1.27
N ASN A 189 -13.48 -8.60 1.47
CA ASN A 189 -13.97 -8.38 2.83
C ASN A 189 -13.44 -7.09 3.50
N ILE A 190 -13.75 -5.96 2.88
CA ILE A 190 -14.19 -4.77 3.60
C ILE A 190 -15.65 -4.98 4.15
N HIS A 191 -16.12 -6.19 4.51
CA HIS A 191 -17.46 -6.32 5.12
C HIS A 191 -17.55 -5.75 6.56
N ASN A 192 -16.48 -5.17 7.11
CA ASN A 192 -16.52 -4.33 8.31
C ASN A 192 -16.21 -2.83 8.07
N LEU A 193 -15.69 -2.44 6.89
CA LEU A 193 -15.40 -1.04 6.51
C LEU A 193 -16.26 -0.54 5.32
N GLU A 194 -17.14 -1.39 4.80
CA GLU A 194 -18.46 -0.98 4.30
C GLU A 194 -19.30 -0.36 5.43
N GLY A 195 -18.85 -0.47 6.69
CA GLY A 195 -19.55 0.00 7.89
C GLY A 195 -19.86 1.49 7.93
N GLU A 196 -18.96 2.37 7.49
CA GLU A 196 -19.15 3.84 7.56
C GLU A 196 -18.43 4.61 6.45
N ALA A 197 -17.17 4.28 6.10
CA ALA A 197 -16.42 5.00 5.06
C ALA A 197 -16.79 4.54 3.65
N SER A 198 -16.86 3.23 3.37
CA SER A 198 -17.52 2.74 2.16
C SER A 198 -19.04 2.90 2.28
N LYS A 199 -19.68 2.91 3.45
CA LYS A 199 -21.07 3.40 3.53
C LYS A 199 -21.20 4.86 3.15
N LYS A 200 -20.22 5.75 3.41
CA LYS A 200 -20.22 7.16 3.03
C LYS A 200 -19.79 7.38 1.59
N PHE A 201 -18.81 6.62 1.07
CA PHE A 201 -18.38 6.65 -0.33
C PHE A 201 -19.33 5.89 -1.24
N THR A 202 -19.87 4.75 -0.83
CA THR A 202 -21.03 4.11 -1.46
C THR A 202 -22.29 4.93 -1.20
N ARG A 203 -22.46 5.71 -0.13
CA ARG A 203 -23.53 6.74 -0.08
C ARG A 203 -23.21 7.95 -0.92
N LEU A 204 -21.96 8.25 -1.28
CA LEU A 204 -21.58 9.37 -2.14
C LEU A 204 -21.65 8.96 -3.61
N GLU A 205 -21.22 7.74 -3.93
CA GLU A 205 -21.25 7.08 -5.24
C GLU A 205 -22.64 6.50 -5.51
N ALA A 206 -23.34 5.99 -4.49
CA ALA A 206 -24.80 5.82 -4.53
C ALA A 206 -25.51 7.15 -4.40
N ALA A 207 -25.03 8.23 -3.77
CA ALA A 207 -25.66 9.55 -3.96
C ALA A 207 -25.49 9.99 -5.42
N LEU A 208 -24.34 9.78 -6.05
CA LEU A 208 -24.07 10.10 -7.46
C LEU A 208 -24.83 9.17 -8.43
N LYS A 209 -25.00 7.89 -8.09
CA LYS A 209 -25.81 6.91 -8.87
C LYS A 209 -27.30 7.05 -8.60
N GLU A 210 -27.73 7.28 -7.36
CA GLU A 210 -29.09 7.61 -6.94
C GLU A 210 -29.48 9.01 -7.46
N GLN A 211 -28.55 9.95 -7.64
CA GLN A 211 -28.72 11.24 -8.34
C GLN A 211 -28.90 11.04 -9.86
N ASN A 212 -28.28 10.01 -10.45
CA ASN A 212 -28.57 9.57 -11.81
C ASN A 212 -29.90 8.80 -11.93
N LEU A 213 -30.31 8.04 -10.90
CA LEU A 213 -31.57 7.28 -10.85
C LEU A 213 -32.78 8.17 -10.45
N ARG A 214 -32.57 9.25 -9.67
CA ARG A 214 -33.56 10.27 -9.30
C ARG A 214 -33.88 11.26 -10.41
N LYS A 215 -33.26 11.12 -11.59
CA LYS A 215 -33.85 11.62 -12.85
C LYS A 215 -35.32 11.18 -13.02
N ASN A 216 -35.74 10.11 -12.31
CA ASN A 216 -37.09 9.54 -12.39
C ASN A 216 -37.92 9.53 -11.08
N GLY A 217 -37.59 10.33 -10.05
CA GLY A 217 -38.59 10.74 -9.04
C GLY A 217 -38.27 10.62 -7.54
N VAL A 218 -38.93 11.54 -6.81
CA VAL A 218 -39.18 11.67 -5.35
C VAL A 218 -38.23 12.56 -4.52
N GLU A 219 -38.84 13.62 -3.96
CA GLU A 219 -38.33 14.71 -3.10
C GLU A 219 -37.95 14.26 -1.68
N ARG A 220 -37.04 15.03 -1.02
CA ARG A 220 -37.13 15.40 0.40
C ARG A 220 -36.11 16.49 0.81
N ASP A 221 -36.60 17.37 1.69
CA ASP A 221 -36.03 18.61 2.25
C ASP A 221 -34.98 18.42 3.36
N THR A 222 -33.84 19.16 3.31
CA THR A 222 -33.48 20.29 4.20
C THR A 222 -31.95 20.59 4.29
N LEU A 223 -31.65 21.91 4.20
CA LEU A 223 -30.54 22.71 4.80
C LEU A 223 -29.10 22.61 4.27
N MET A 224 -28.70 23.56 3.40
CA MET A 224 -27.35 24.18 3.30
C MET A 224 -27.41 25.50 2.46
N PRO A 225 -26.46 26.48 2.60
CA PRO A 225 -26.61 27.87 2.14
C PRO A 225 -26.59 28.09 0.61
N ALA A 226 -27.35 29.09 0.14
CA ALA A 226 -27.73 29.37 -1.24
C ALA A 226 -26.57 29.52 -2.25
N LEU A 227 -26.37 28.48 -3.07
CA LEU A 227 -25.75 28.48 -4.41
C LEU A 227 -26.34 27.23 -5.11
N CYS A 228 -26.97 27.42 -6.28
CA CYS A 228 -27.87 26.49 -6.96
C CYS A 228 -29.19 26.19 -6.18
N ASP A 229 -30.31 26.05 -6.89
CA ASP A 229 -31.61 25.68 -6.30
C ASP A 229 -31.54 24.22 -5.82
N LYS A 230 -31.13 24.04 -4.56
CA LYS A 230 -30.62 22.77 -4.00
C LYS A 230 -31.63 21.63 -3.96
N VAL A 231 -32.89 21.92 -4.26
CA VAL A 231 -33.94 20.90 -4.37
C VAL A 231 -33.78 20.10 -5.67
N LYS A 232 -33.07 20.63 -6.68
CA LYS A 232 -32.84 19.97 -7.98
C LYS A 232 -31.38 20.08 -8.40
N LEU A 233 -30.50 19.27 -7.80
CA LEU A 233 -29.14 19.07 -8.32
C LEU A 233 -29.09 18.65 -9.80
N SER A 234 -30.20 18.11 -10.33
CA SER A 234 -30.37 17.78 -11.75
C SER A 234 -30.42 18.99 -12.69
N SER A 235 -30.58 20.21 -12.17
CA SER A 235 -30.53 21.45 -12.96
C SER A 235 -29.21 22.21 -12.84
N CYS A 236 -28.27 21.73 -12.01
CA CYS A 236 -26.93 22.32 -11.94
C CYS A 236 -26.07 21.71 -13.08
N SER A 237 -25.22 22.52 -13.72
CA SER A 237 -24.24 22.01 -14.69
C SER A 237 -23.10 21.26 -14.00
N ASP A 238 -22.32 20.48 -14.76
CA ASP A 238 -21.13 19.78 -14.25
C ASP A 238 -20.14 20.76 -13.61
N GLU A 239 -20.01 21.97 -14.16
CA GLU A 239 -19.16 23.04 -13.61
C GLU A 239 -19.64 23.51 -12.24
N GLN A 240 -20.95 23.72 -12.08
CA GLN A 240 -21.54 24.15 -10.80
C GLN A 240 -21.41 23.07 -9.72
N ILE A 241 -21.62 21.81 -10.10
CA ILE A 241 -21.41 20.66 -9.21
C ILE A 241 -19.92 20.58 -8.80
N GLN A 242 -19.01 20.75 -9.76
CA GLN A 242 -17.58 20.74 -9.48
C GLN A 242 -17.15 21.91 -8.58
N GLU A 243 -17.74 23.09 -8.75
CA GLU A 243 -17.52 24.25 -7.87
C GLU A 243 -18.02 23.99 -6.44
N MET A 244 -19.19 23.38 -6.28
CA MET A 244 -19.72 22.98 -4.97
C MET A 244 -18.81 21.96 -4.28
N ILE A 245 -18.29 20.97 -5.02
CA ILE A 245 -17.30 20.00 -4.50
C ILE A 245 -16.01 20.72 -4.10
N ASN A 246 -15.50 21.61 -4.94
CA ASN A 246 -14.27 22.36 -4.64
C ASN A 246 -14.42 23.25 -3.41
N THR A 247 -15.60 23.81 -3.19
CA THR A 247 -15.92 24.65 -2.03
C THR A 247 -16.11 23.83 -0.76
N THR A 248 -16.84 22.72 -0.86
CA THR A 248 -17.21 21.89 0.31
C THR A 248 -16.06 20.96 0.72
N TYR A 249 -15.30 20.47 -0.25
CA TYR A 249 -14.21 19.51 -0.07
C TYR A 249 -12.95 19.98 -0.82
N PRO A 250 -12.33 21.10 -0.42
CA PRO A 250 -11.13 21.62 -1.10
C PRO A 250 -9.96 20.60 -1.10
N TRP A 251 -9.97 19.64 -0.17
CA TRP A 251 -9.03 18.53 -0.11
C TRP A 251 -9.24 17.47 -1.20
N TYR A 252 -10.47 17.32 -1.73
CA TYR A 252 -10.81 16.27 -2.69
C TYR A 252 -10.01 16.38 -3.98
N LYS A 253 -9.81 17.60 -4.50
CA LYS A 253 -8.99 17.84 -5.69
C LYS A 253 -7.55 17.36 -5.50
N LYS A 254 -6.97 17.59 -4.32
CA LYS A 254 -5.62 17.11 -3.99
C LYS A 254 -5.56 15.59 -3.88
N ALA A 255 -6.58 14.97 -3.28
CA ALA A 255 -6.69 13.51 -3.21
C ALA A 255 -6.78 12.88 -4.61
N VAL A 256 -7.66 13.39 -5.48
CA VAL A 256 -7.78 12.93 -6.87
C VAL A 256 -6.46 13.11 -7.64
N GLN A 257 -5.75 14.23 -7.43
CA GLN A 257 -4.45 14.44 -8.05
C GLN A 257 -3.39 13.46 -7.55
N LYS A 258 -3.39 13.12 -6.25
CA LYS A 258 -2.50 12.09 -5.70
C LYS A 258 -2.82 10.73 -6.32
N GLU A 259 -4.09 10.33 -6.33
CA GLU A 259 -4.52 9.05 -6.91
C GLU A 259 -4.10 8.89 -8.38
N LYS A 260 -4.20 9.97 -9.18
CA LYS A 260 -3.71 9.96 -10.56
C LYS A 260 -2.20 9.71 -10.64
N LYS A 261 -1.41 10.38 -9.79
CA LYS A 261 0.04 10.19 -9.73
C LYS A 261 0.43 8.79 -9.27
N ASP A 262 -0.27 8.25 -8.27
CA ASP A 262 -0.05 6.89 -7.79
C ASP A 262 -0.37 5.88 -8.90
N ALA A 263 -1.45 6.11 -9.65
CA ALA A 263 -1.83 5.27 -10.78
C ALA A 263 -0.82 5.33 -11.93
N GLU A 264 -0.33 6.53 -12.26
CA GLU A 264 0.73 6.74 -13.25
C GLU A 264 2.02 6.02 -12.83
N PHE A 265 2.43 6.16 -11.57
CA PHE A 265 3.60 5.48 -11.02
C PHE A 265 3.48 3.95 -11.14
N ILE A 266 2.37 3.38 -10.66
CA ILE A 266 2.15 1.92 -10.69
C ILE A 266 2.16 1.41 -12.13
N GLN A 267 1.48 2.11 -13.04
CA GLN A 267 1.44 1.73 -14.45
C GLN A 267 2.82 1.82 -15.11
N SER A 268 3.62 2.86 -14.79
CA SER A 268 4.97 2.99 -15.32
C SER A 268 5.91 1.89 -14.82
N GLU A 269 5.81 1.51 -13.55
CA GLU A 269 6.65 0.44 -12.99
C GLU A 269 6.28 -0.93 -13.53
N LEU A 270 4.98 -1.22 -13.69
CA LEU A 270 4.54 -2.43 -14.39
C LEU A 270 5.10 -2.51 -15.80
N TYR A 271 5.00 -1.42 -16.56
CA TYR A 271 5.54 -1.37 -17.92
C TYR A 271 7.06 -1.57 -17.96
N ARG A 272 7.80 -0.94 -17.03
CA ARG A 272 9.25 -1.12 -16.90
C ARG A 272 9.61 -2.59 -16.67
N LEU A 273 8.94 -3.25 -15.72
CA LEU A 273 9.23 -4.64 -15.37
C LEU A 273 8.88 -5.62 -16.49
N ASP A 274 7.77 -5.41 -17.17
CA ASP A 274 7.40 -6.23 -18.34
C ASP A 274 8.42 -6.10 -19.47
N ASN A 275 8.99 -4.92 -19.67
CA ASN A 275 10.06 -4.72 -20.66
C ASN A 275 11.39 -5.36 -20.23
N LEU A 276 11.76 -5.28 -18.95
CA LEU A 276 12.93 -5.99 -18.43
C LEU A 276 12.81 -7.49 -18.68
N LYS A 277 11.65 -8.08 -18.36
CA LYS A 277 11.37 -9.51 -18.58
C LYS A 277 11.46 -9.91 -20.05
N LYS A 278 10.99 -9.06 -20.97
CA LYS A 278 11.13 -9.30 -22.41
C LYS A 278 12.60 -9.30 -22.82
N ASN A 279 13.37 -8.29 -22.40
CA ASN A 279 14.78 -8.16 -22.73
C ASN A 279 15.59 -9.37 -22.23
N TYR A 280 15.40 -9.80 -20.98
CA TYR A 280 16.04 -11.01 -20.45
C TYR A 280 15.74 -12.26 -21.30
N LYS A 281 14.50 -12.43 -21.76
CA LYS A 281 14.13 -13.56 -22.65
C LYS A 281 14.81 -13.48 -24.02
N TYR A 282 15.00 -12.29 -24.58
CA TYR A 282 15.71 -12.12 -25.86
C TYR A 282 17.18 -12.46 -25.71
N THR A 283 17.81 -11.95 -24.67
CA THR A 283 19.21 -12.17 -24.31
C THR A 283 19.55 -13.66 -24.09
N ILE A 284 18.67 -14.41 -23.40
CA ILE A 284 18.84 -15.87 -23.26
C ILE A 284 18.70 -16.60 -24.60
N LYS A 285 17.81 -16.12 -25.49
CA LYS A 285 17.60 -16.72 -26.82
C LYS A 285 18.70 -16.39 -27.82
N SER A 286 19.38 -15.24 -27.70
CA SER A 286 20.49 -14.85 -28.58
C SER A 286 21.82 -15.50 -28.18
N GLY A 287 21.90 -16.18 -27.04
CA GLY A 287 23.14 -16.81 -26.55
C GLY A 287 24.15 -15.81 -25.98
N GLU A 288 23.83 -14.53 -26.00
CA GLU A 288 24.62 -13.48 -25.35
C GLU A 288 24.14 -13.36 -23.90
N VAL A 289 24.65 -14.19 -22.98
CA VAL A 289 24.44 -13.91 -21.56
C VAL A 289 25.24 -12.64 -21.25
N PRO A 290 24.63 -11.53 -20.81
CA PRO A 290 25.37 -10.37 -20.36
C PRO A 290 26.05 -10.84 -19.09
N LEU A 291 27.38 -10.78 -19.07
CA LEU A 291 28.11 -10.84 -17.82
C LEU A 291 27.53 -9.72 -16.95
N MET A 292 26.68 -10.08 -15.98
CA MET A 292 26.38 -9.17 -14.90
C MET A 292 27.72 -8.95 -14.22
N GLU A 293 28.27 -7.76 -14.40
CA GLU A 293 29.40 -7.29 -13.61
C GLU A 293 29.07 -7.59 -12.15
N GLU A 294 29.89 -8.43 -11.53
CA GLU A 294 29.84 -8.73 -10.12
C GLU A 294 29.86 -7.39 -9.38
N TYR A 295 28.72 -7.01 -8.78
CA TYR A 295 28.71 -5.97 -7.78
C TYR A 295 29.54 -6.52 -6.61
N GLY A 296 30.79 -6.09 -6.55
CA GLY A 296 31.78 -6.51 -5.57
C GLY A 296 31.34 -6.24 -4.14
N ASP A 297 31.80 -7.14 -3.27
CA ASP A 297 31.64 -7.17 -1.81
C ASP A 297 32.00 -5.86 -1.09
#